data_AF-A0A7C5JCN7-F1
#
_entry.id   AF-A0A7C5JCN7-F1
#
_cell.length_a   1.000
_cell.length_b   1.000
_cell.length_c   1.000
_cell.angle_alpha   90.00
_cell.angle_beta   90.00
_cell.angle_gamma   90.00
#
_symmetry.space_group_name_H-M   'P 1'
#
loop_
_entity.id
_entity.type
_entity.pdbx_description
1 polymer ?
#
loop_
_entity_poly.entity_id
_entity_poly.type
_entity_poly.pdbx_seq_one_letter_code
_entity_poly.pdbx_strand_id
1 'polypeptide(L)'
;MKMMPSCREITERASDYLDQNLSPWQRAAFRMHLLMCVYCRRHMKHLDLTVATLARIAAEKKARGSDDIQRIVELLKQQADSPAGQKGEDCR
;
A
#
# COMPACT_ATOMS: atom_id res chain seq x y z
N MET A 1 22.34 19.02 16.49
CA MET A 1 20.88 19.29 16.49
C MET A 1 20.60 20.41 15.50
N LYS A 2 19.98 20.13 14.34
CA LYS A 2 19.62 21.15 13.35
C LYS A 2 18.12 21.41 13.46
N MET A 3 17.75 22.59 13.94
CA MET A 3 16.39 22.92 14.40
C MET A 3 15.45 23.39 13.26
N MET A 4 15.96 23.49 12.03
CA MET A 4 15.16 23.80 10.84
C MET A 4 15.47 22.76 9.76
N PRO A 5 14.58 21.79 9.52
CA PRO A 5 14.74 20.84 8.43
C PRO A 5 14.54 21.58 7.11
N SER A 6 15.41 21.32 6.13
CA SER A 6 15.23 21.80 4.77
C SER A 6 14.10 21.02 4.08
N CYS A 7 13.44 21.60 3.07
CA CYS A 7 12.39 20.90 2.30
C CYS A 7 12.86 19.53 1.75
N ARG A 8 14.16 19.37 1.49
CA ARG A 8 14.77 18.11 1.06
C ARG A 8 14.83 17.08 2.18
N GLU A 9 15.32 17.46 3.36
CA GLU A 9 15.35 16.59 4.55
C GLU A 9 13.94 16.12 4.95
N ILE A 10 12.96 17.01 4.82
CA ILE A 10 11.54 16.69 5.03
C ILE A 10 11.08 15.59 4.09
N THR A 11 11.46 15.66 2.81
CA THR A 11 11.05 14.68 1.81
C THR A 11 11.80 13.36 1.97
N GLU A 12 13.10 13.40 2.30
CA GLU A 12 13.91 12.21 2.56
C GLU A 12 13.42 11.43 3.79
N ARG A 13 12.97 12.13 4.85
CA ARG A 13 12.37 11.51 6.04
C ARG A 13 10.85 11.29 5.94
N ALA A 14 10.23 11.66 4.82
CA ALA A 14 8.78 11.50 4.64
C ALA A 14 8.39 10.01 4.59
N SER A 15 9.25 9.15 4.02
CA SER A 15 9.05 7.70 4.04
C SER A 15 9.04 7.16 5.46
N ASP A 16 10.01 7.55 6.30
CA ASP A 16 10.02 7.18 7.73
C ASP A 16 8.81 7.75 8.48
N TYR A 17 8.31 8.93 8.07
CA TYR A 17 7.08 9.54 8.62
C TYR A 17 5.84 8.70 8.28
N LEU A 18 5.76 8.15 7.07
CA LEU A 18 4.71 7.20 6.69
C LEU A 18 4.85 5.87 7.45
N ASP A 19 6.07 5.46 7.77
CA ASP A 19 6.38 4.23 8.52
C ASP A 19 6.13 4.35 10.04
N GLN A 20 5.68 5.52 10.52
CA GLN A 20 5.40 5.82 11.94
C GLN A 20 6.60 5.74 12.89
N ASN A 21 7.83 5.68 12.37
CA ASN A 21 9.04 5.51 13.19
C ASN A 21 9.68 6.84 13.67
N LEU A 22 8.98 7.98 13.54
CA LEU A 22 9.52 9.28 13.99
C LEU A 22 9.10 9.63 15.40
N SER A 23 10.08 10.11 16.18
CA SER A 23 9.86 10.71 17.49
C SER A 23 8.85 11.88 17.42
N PRO A 24 7.99 12.07 18.43
CA PRO A 24 6.93 13.09 18.43
C PRO A 24 7.43 14.51 18.17
N TRP A 25 8.67 14.82 18.56
CA TRP A 25 9.33 16.09 18.31
C TRP A 25 9.57 16.39 16.83
N GLN A 26 9.96 15.37 16.05
CA GLN A 26 10.17 15.54 14.60
C GLN A 26 8.84 15.81 13.88
N ARG A 27 7.74 15.19 14.37
CA ARG A 27 6.38 15.45 13.88
C ARG A 27 5.96 16.90 14.06
N ALA A 28 6.28 17.50 15.21
CA ALA A 28 6.00 18.90 15.49
C ALA A 28 6.83 19.84 14.61
N ALA A 29 8.14 19.58 14.47
CA ALA A 29 9.02 20.35 13.58
C ALA A 29 8.54 20.33 12.11
N PHE A 30 8.06 19.18 11.64
CA PHE A 30 7.51 19.01 10.30
C PHE A 30 6.25 19.85 10.06
N ARG A 31 5.31 19.83 11.03
CA ARG A 31 4.10 20.67 10.98
C ARG A 31 4.44 22.15 10.95
N MET A 32 5.37 22.59 11.82
CA MET A 32 5.83 23.97 11.85
C MET A 32 6.47 24.41 10.53
N HIS A 33 7.25 23.54 9.89
CA HIS A 33 7.83 23.85 8.59
C HIS A 33 6.76 23.94 7.47
N LEU A 34 5.78 23.03 7.43
CA LEU A 34 4.65 23.11 6.48
C LEU A 34 3.78 24.36 6.69
N LEU A 35 3.73 24.86 7.92
CA LEU A 35 3.07 26.13 8.26
C LEU A 35 3.83 27.32 7.66
N MET A 36 5.17 27.31 7.71
CA MET A 36 6.01 28.40 7.20
C MET A 36 6.33 28.33 5.70
N CYS A 37 6.36 27.14 5.09
CA CYS A 37 6.76 26.94 3.70
C CYS A 37 5.59 26.51 2.80
N VAL A 38 5.11 27.44 1.97
CA VAL A 38 3.99 27.23 1.04
C VAL A 38 4.33 26.22 -0.06
N TYR A 39 5.59 26.18 -0.51
CA TYR A 39 6.06 25.22 -1.52
C TYR A 39 5.96 23.79 -1.01
N CYS A 40 6.53 23.55 0.18
CA CYS A 40 6.46 22.25 0.83
C CYS A 40 4.99 21.83 1.10
N ARG A 41 4.11 22.78 1.45
CA ARG A 41 2.65 22.53 1.58
C ARG A 41 2.01 22.10 0.26
N ARG A 42 2.31 22.78 -0.85
CA ARG A 42 1.76 22.44 -2.17
C ARG A 42 2.23 21.06 -2.61
N HIS A 43 3.52 20.77 -2.46
CA HIS A 43 4.10 19.47 -2.78
C HIS A 43 3.42 18.33 -2.00
N MET A 44 3.21 18.52 -0.69
CA MET A 44 2.51 17.53 0.15
C MET A 44 1.06 17.29 -0.31
N LYS A 45 0.33 18.30 -0.80
CA LYS A 45 -1.01 18.09 -1.36
C LYS A 45 -1.00 17.21 -2.61
N HIS A 46 -0.02 17.40 -3.51
CA HIS A 46 0.11 16.54 -4.70
C HIS A 46 0.45 15.10 -4.31
N LEU A 47 1.33 14.94 -3.34
CA LEU A 47 1.70 13.63 -2.81
C LEU A 47 0.50 12.94 -2.14
N ASP A 48 -0.25 13.67 -1.31
CA ASP A 48 -1.44 13.16 -0.62
C ASP A 48 -2.51 12.67 -1.60
N LEU A 49 -2.76 13.42 -2.68
CA LEU A 49 -3.68 12.99 -3.74
C LEU A 49 -3.21 11.70 -4.42
N THR A 50 -1.91 11.59 -4.68
CA THR A 50 -1.32 10.39 -5.30
C THR A 50 -1.46 9.19 -4.37
N VAL A 51 -1.10 9.35 -3.09
CA VAL A 51 -1.21 8.31 -2.06
C VAL A 51 -2.67 7.91 -1.85
N ALA A 52 -3.60 8.87 -1.79
CA ALA A 52 -5.03 8.59 -1.63
C ALA A 52 -5.58 7.80 -2.82
N THR A 53 -5.16 8.14 -4.04
CA THR A 53 -5.56 7.40 -5.25
C THR A 53 -5.02 5.97 -5.21
N LEU A 54 -3.74 5.80 -4.90
CA LEU A 54 -3.12 4.47 -4.75
C LEU A 54 -3.78 3.66 -3.62
N ALA A 55 -4.11 4.30 -2.50
CA ALA A 55 -4.79 3.67 -1.37
C ALA A 55 -6.19 3.18 -1.76
N ARG A 56 -6.94 3.94 -2.56
CA ARG A 56 -8.25 3.51 -3.10
C ARG A 56 -8.09 2.29 -4.02
N ILE A 57 -7.15 2.34 -4.96
CA ILE A 57 -6.87 1.21 -5.86
C ILE A 57 -6.43 -0.02 -5.05
N ALA A 58 -5.60 0.16 -4.03
CA ALA A 58 -5.16 -0.93 -3.15
C ALA A 58 -6.33 -1.51 -2.33
N ALA A 59 -7.24 -0.67 -1.85
CA ALA A 59 -8.45 -1.12 -1.14
C ALA A 59 -9.36 -1.93 -2.08
N GLU A 60 -9.58 -1.48 -3.31
CA GLU A 60 -10.34 -2.20 -4.33
C GLU A 60 -9.67 -3.53 -4.69
N LYS A 61 -8.35 -3.54 -4.89
CA LYS A 61 -7.58 -4.76 -5.16
C LYS A 61 -7.63 -5.74 -3.98
N LYS A 62 -7.59 -5.25 -2.74
CA LYS A 62 -7.70 -6.09 -1.53
C LYS A 62 -9.08 -6.72 -1.42
N ALA A 63 -10.15 -5.98 -1.72
CA ALA A 63 -11.51 -6.50 -1.74
C ALA A 63 -11.68 -7.58 -2.82
N ARG A 64 -11.22 -7.30 -4.04
CA ARG A 64 -11.28 -8.24 -5.17
C ARG A 64 -10.42 -9.48 -4.95
N GLY A 65 -9.19 -9.32 -4.44
CA GLY A 65 -8.29 -10.44 -4.21
C GLY A 65 -8.82 -11.45 -3.18
N SER A 66 -9.51 -10.99 -2.14
CA SER A 66 -10.14 -11.89 -1.17
C SER A 66 -11.30 -12.70 -1.78
N ASP A 67 -12.06 -12.11 -2.70
CA ASP A 67 -13.15 -12.78 -3.42
C ASP A 67 -12.60 -13.78 -4.46
N ASP A 68 -11.61 -13.35 -5.25
CA ASP A 68 -10.94 -14.19 -6.26
C ASP A 68 -10.29 -15.44 -5.63
N ILE A 69 -9.61 -15.30 -4.49
CA ILE A 69 -9.00 -16.45 -3.79
C ILE A 69 -10.05 -17.45 -3.33
N GLN A 70 -11.16 -16.99 -2.74
CA GLN A 70 -12.25 -17.88 -2.29
C GLN A 70 -12.89 -18.61 -3.48
N ARG A 71 -13.09 -17.90 -4.60
CA ARG A 71 -13.63 -18.47 -5.83
C ARG A 71 -12.70 -19.51 -6.44
N ILE A 72 -11.39 -19.26 -6.46
CA ILE A 72 -10.40 -20.24 -6.93
C ILE A 72 -10.40 -21.49 -6.04
N VAL A 73 -10.46 -21.33 -4.72
CA VAL A 73 -10.52 -22.47 -3.78
C VAL A 73 -11.79 -23.31 -4.00
N GLU A 74 -12.94 -22.67 -4.24
CA GLU A 74 -14.20 -23.37 -4.53
C GLU A 74 -14.13 -24.16 -5.83
N LEU A 75 -13.58 -23.58 -6.90
CA LEU A 75 -13.36 -24.28 -8.17
C LEU A 75 -12.43 -25.50 -8.00
N LEU A 76 -11.37 -25.38 -7.20
CA LEU A 76 -10.46 -26.49 -6.90
C LEU A 76 -11.15 -27.62 -6.12
N LYS A 77 -12.07 -27.29 -5.20
CA LYS A 77 -12.88 -28.28 -4.46
C LYS A 77 -13.85 -29.03 -5.37
N GLN A 78 -14.50 -28.32 -6.31
CA GLN A 78 -15.42 -28.94 -7.27
C GLN A 78 -14.68 -29.87 -8.25
N GLN A 79 -13.44 -29.53 -8.62
CA GLN A 79 -12.57 -30.44 -9.37
C GLN A 79 -12.15 -31.68 -8.56
N ALA A 80 -12.00 -31.54 -7.25
CA ALA A 80 -11.68 -32.66 -6.36
C ALA A 80 -12.90 -33.58 -6.08
N ASP A 81 -14.12 -33.07 -6.19
CA ASP A 81 -15.37 -33.81 -5.94
C ASP A 81 -15.93 -34.50 -7.20
N SER A 82 -15.48 -34.12 -8.40
CA SER A 82 -15.93 -34.76 -9.65
C SER A 82 -15.32 -36.17 -9.79
N PRO A 83 -16.11 -37.27 -9.78
CA PRO A 83 -15.58 -38.61 -9.90
C PRO A 83 -15.42 -39.00 -11.38
N ALA A 84 -14.19 -39.00 -11.87
CA ALA A 84 -13.76 -39.80 -13.01
C ALA A 84 -12.24 -40.01 -12.89
N GLY A 85 -11.70 -41.21 -12.71
CA GLY A 85 -12.28 -42.49 -13.08
C GLY A 85 -12.35 -42.67 -14.60
N GLN A 86 -11.31 -42.25 -15.33
CA GLN A 86 -10.94 -42.76 -16.67
C GLN A 86 -9.59 -42.13 -17.05
N LYS A 87 -8.56 -42.80 -17.53
CA LYS A 87 -8.35 -44.19 -17.93
C LYS A 87 -6.88 -44.21 -18.40
N GLY A 88 -5.98 -44.80 -17.61
CA GLY A 88 -4.62 -45.13 -18.04
C GLY A 88 -4.57 -46.61 -18.37
N GLU A 89 -5.14 -47.00 -19.51
CA GLU A 89 -5.00 -48.35 -20.08
C GLU A 89 -4.14 -48.27 -21.34
N ASP A 90 -3.20 -49.21 -21.36
CA ASP A 90 -2.61 -49.87 -22.52
C ASP A 90 -1.88 -48.97 -23.53
N CYS A 91 -0.56 -48.84 -23.35
CA CYS A 91 0.35 -48.61 -24.46
C CYS A 91 1.05 -49.94 -24.76
N ARG A 92 0.58 -50.57 -25.84
CA ARG A 92 1.06 -51.81 -26.43
C ARG A 92 2.46 -51.68 -27.05
#